data_AF-A0A3B5LHA4-F1
#
_entry.id   AF-A0A3B5LHA4-F1
#
_cell.length_a   1.000
_cell.length_b   1.000
_cell.length_c   1.000
_cell.angle_alpha   90.00
_cell.angle_beta   90.00
_cell.angle_gamma   90.00
#
_symmetry.space_group_name_H-M   'P 1'
#
loop_
_entity.id
_entity.type
_entity.pdbx_description
1 polymer ?
#
loop_
_entity_poly.entity_id
_entity_poly.type
_entity_poly.pdbx_seq_one_letter_code
_entity_poly.pdbx_strand_id
1 'polypeptide(L)'
;QGPKGESVVGPPGPAGTPGPPGAPGLGQPGPRGPPGPAGPPGPAPEYGSGKCLTQRDLGGTEEYICDHALHLVALNAPLKGDMRGIRGADFLCYQQARSVGLTATYRAFLSSHLQDLATIVRKADRNNLPVVNLRGEILFSTWTSIFSENAGMFNPLTPIYSFDGRNIMTEPAWPEKLVWHGSSKVGTRLTANYCEAWRTGDVAVTGQAALLQTGRLLGQHPRSCSNHYAVLCIENTYVGNIPQRRT
;
A
#
# COMPACT_ATOMS: atom_id res chain seq x y z
N GLN A 1 -18.94 60.65 92.12
CA GLN A 1 -19.02 61.86 91.27
C GLN A 1 -17.60 62.30 90.95
N GLY A 2 -17.27 62.52 89.67
CA GLY A 2 -15.96 62.97 89.15
C GLY A 2 -15.67 62.39 87.76
N PRO A 3 -15.22 63.18 86.74
CA PRO A 3 -15.64 62.99 85.36
C PRO A 3 -14.79 62.01 84.52
N LYS A 4 -15.45 61.54 83.46
CA LYS A 4 -15.00 60.68 82.36
C LYS A 4 -13.86 61.35 81.57
N GLY A 5 -12.72 60.67 81.44
CA GLY A 5 -11.70 61.02 80.43
C GLY A 5 -12.16 60.55 79.05
N GLU A 6 -12.28 61.48 78.11
CA GLU A 6 -12.69 61.20 76.74
C GLU A 6 -11.61 60.45 75.96
N SER A 7 -12.01 59.35 75.33
CA SER A 7 -11.17 58.50 74.48
C SER A 7 -11.13 59.08 73.07
N VAL A 8 -9.96 59.55 72.64
CA VAL A 8 -9.77 59.99 71.26
C VAL A 8 -9.43 58.75 70.42
N VAL A 9 -10.45 58.14 69.81
CA VAL A 9 -10.26 57.11 68.79
C VAL A 9 -9.95 57.82 67.47
N GLY A 10 -8.75 57.58 66.93
CA GLY A 10 -8.33 58.11 65.63
C GLY A 10 -9.22 57.58 64.49
N PRO A 11 -9.25 58.27 63.33
CA PRO A 11 -10.08 57.84 62.22
C PRO A 11 -9.70 56.42 61.75
N PRO A 12 -10.67 55.59 61.35
CA PRO A 12 -10.40 54.27 60.79
C PRO A 12 -9.44 54.36 59.60
N GLY A 13 -8.47 53.43 59.54
CA GLY A 13 -7.55 53.32 58.42
C GLY A 13 -8.29 53.08 57.09
N PRO A 14 -7.68 53.44 55.95
CA PRO A 14 -8.31 53.27 54.65
C PRO A 14 -8.60 51.78 54.38
N ALA A 15 -9.73 51.53 53.71
CA ALA A 15 -10.13 50.18 53.33
C ALA A 15 -9.07 49.50 52.46
N GLY A 16 -8.76 48.24 52.77
CA GLY A 16 -7.86 47.43 51.95
C GLY A 16 -8.40 47.27 50.53
N THR A 17 -7.51 47.22 49.54
CA THR A 17 -7.88 47.08 48.13
C THR A 17 -8.63 45.77 47.89
N PRO A 18 -9.67 45.75 47.04
CA PRO A 18 -10.38 44.53 46.67
C PRO A 18 -9.43 43.47 46.11
N GLY A 19 -9.65 42.21 46.51
CA GLY A 19 -8.89 41.07 45.98
C GLY A 19 -9.10 40.88 44.47
N PRO A 20 -8.17 40.24 43.76
CA PRO A 20 -8.29 40.02 42.33
C PRO A 20 -9.50 39.12 41.99
N PRO A 21 -10.14 39.31 40.82
CA PRO A 21 -11.24 38.46 40.37
C PRO A 21 -10.81 37.00 40.23
N GLY A 22 -11.69 36.06 40.60
CA GLY A 22 -11.48 34.62 40.42
C GLY A 22 -11.34 34.24 38.93
N ALA A 23 -10.54 33.22 38.64
CA ALA A 23 -10.28 32.79 37.28
C ALA A 23 -11.55 32.27 36.57
N PRO A 24 -11.72 32.51 35.26
CA PRO A 24 -12.88 32.00 34.50
C PRO A 24 -12.85 30.48 34.40
N GLY A 25 -13.99 29.83 34.67
CA GLY A 25 -14.15 28.38 34.51
C GLY A 25 -14.12 27.98 33.05
N LEU A 26 -13.12 27.18 32.65
CA LEU A 26 -13.09 26.51 31.35
C LEU A 26 -13.99 25.27 31.39
N GLY A 27 -15.22 25.40 30.89
CA GLY A 27 -16.06 24.24 30.61
C GLY A 27 -15.41 23.39 29.51
N GLN A 28 -15.10 22.13 29.82
CA GLN A 28 -14.60 21.20 28.81
C GLN A 28 -15.71 20.89 27.79
N PRO A 29 -15.44 20.96 26.47
CA PRO A 29 -16.37 20.46 25.48
C PRO A 29 -16.68 18.98 25.74
N GLY A 30 -17.96 18.61 25.72
CA GLY A 30 -18.38 17.23 25.94
C GLY A 30 -17.74 16.26 24.93
N PRO A 31 -17.62 14.97 25.27
CA PRO A 31 -17.03 13.99 24.38
C PRO A 31 -17.78 13.94 23.04
N ARG A 32 -17.03 13.85 21.94
CA ARG A 32 -17.59 13.69 20.60
C ARG A 32 -18.46 12.42 20.60
N GLY A 33 -19.71 12.54 20.16
CA GLY A 33 -20.61 11.42 20.04
C GLY A 33 -20.02 10.30 19.17
N PRO A 34 -20.47 9.04 19.34
CA PRO A 34 -20.00 7.92 18.54
C PRO A 34 -20.21 8.20 17.05
N PRO A 35 -19.30 7.73 16.16
CA PRO A 35 -19.52 7.79 14.73
C PRO A 35 -20.88 7.18 14.38
N GLY A 36 -21.62 7.85 13.48
CA GLY A 36 -22.86 7.29 12.96
C GLY A 36 -22.63 5.92 12.31
N PRO A 37 -23.65 5.06 12.26
CA PRO A 37 -23.53 3.77 11.57
C PRO A 37 -23.08 4.00 10.13
N ALA A 38 -22.22 3.11 9.63
CA ALA A 38 -21.83 3.11 8.23
C ALA A 38 -23.10 3.08 7.37
N GLY A 39 -23.17 3.95 6.35
CA GLY A 39 -24.25 3.89 5.37
C GLY A 39 -24.34 2.50 4.74
N PRO A 40 -25.53 2.08 4.27
CA PRO A 40 -25.67 0.81 3.58
C PRO A 40 -24.65 0.72 2.44
N PRO A 41 -24.01 -0.45 2.24
CA PRO A 41 -23.14 -0.65 1.10
C PRO A 41 -23.86 -0.22 -0.17
N GLY A 42 -23.23 0.66 -0.96
CA GLY A 42 -23.75 1.00 -2.27
C GLY A 42 -23.91 -0.27 -3.12
N PRO A 43 -24.80 -0.26 -4.13
CA PRO A 43 -24.99 -1.40 -5.01
C PRO A 43 -23.62 -1.86 -5.55
N ALA A 44 -23.34 -3.16 -5.43
CA ALA A 44 -22.13 -3.74 -5.98
C ALA A 44 -22.06 -3.38 -7.47
N PRO A 45 -20.95 -2.80 -7.97
CA PRO A 45 -20.81 -2.63 -9.40
C PRO A 45 -20.91 -4.02 -10.04
N GLU A 46 -21.75 -4.15 -11.07
CA GLU A 46 -21.74 -5.32 -11.94
C GLU A 46 -20.39 -5.35 -12.65
N TYR A 47 -19.40 -5.99 -12.00
CA TYR A 47 -18.12 -6.28 -12.63
C TYR A 47 -18.39 -7.28 -13.75
N GLY A 48 -18.28 -6.79 -14.98
CA GLY A 48 -18.11 -7.64 -16.14
C GLY A 48 -16.96 -8.59 -15.84
N SER A 49 -17.22 -9.89 -15.97
CA SER A 49 -16.16 -10.89 -16.03
C SER A 49 -15.17 -10.43 -17.10
N GLY A 50 -13.91 -10.17 -16.71
CA GLY A 50 -12.85 -9.96 -17.68
C GLY A 50 -12.75 -11.20 -18.54
N LYS A 51 -13.35 -11.18 -19.73
CA LYS A 51 -13.24 -12.28 -20.67
C LYS A 51 -11.88 -12.11 -21.33
N CYS A 52 -10.93 -12.98 -20.98
CA CYS A 52 -9.85 -13.26 -21.90
C CYS A 52 -10.46 -14.08 -23.04
N LEU A 53 -10.77 -13.41 -24.15
CA LEU A 53 -11.23 -14.08 -25.35
C LEU A 53 -9.99 -14.56 -26.11
N THR A 54 -10.02 -15.82 -26.53
CA THR A 54 -9.10 -16.30 -27.56
C THR A 54 -9.62 -15.79 -28.90
N GLN A 55 -9.02 -14.73 -29.42
CA GLN A 55 -9.32 -14.30 -30.78
C GLN A 55 -8.40 -15.07 -31.71
N ARG A 56 -8.98 -15.96 -32.54
CA ARG A 56 -8.26 -16.53 -33.68
C ARG A 56 -8.24 -15.48 -34.77
N ASP A 57 -7.08 -14.92 -35.06
CA ASP A 57 -6.91 -14.15 -36.28
C ASP A 57 -7.02 -15.06 -37.50
N LEU A 58 -7.33 -14.45 -38.66
CA LEU A 58 -7.43 -15.09 -39.97
C LEU A 58 -6.12 -15.82 -40.40
N GLY A 59 -5.04 -15.70 -39.62
CA GLY A 59 -3.74 -16.36 -39.79
C GLY A 59 -3.41 -17.48 -38.77
N GLY A 60 -4.31 -17.84 -37.84
CA GLY A 60 -4.14 -19.01 -36.97
C GLY A 60 -3.26 -18.85 -35.73
N THR A 61 -2.88 -17.62 -35.34
CA THR A 61 -2.21 -17.33 -34.06
C THR A 61 -3.24 -17.09 -32.96
N GLU A 62 -3.10 -17.75 -31.80
CA GLU A 62 -3.93 -17.51 -30.61
C GLU A 62 -3.48 -16.22 -29.92
N GLU A 63 -4.27 -15.15 -30.01
CA GLU A 63 -4.05 -13.92 -29.25
C GLU A 63 -5.09 -13.83 -28.11
N TYR A 64 -4.61 -13.67 -26.88
CA TYR A 64 -5.46 -13.47 -25.71
C TYR A 64 -5.80 -11.99 -25.57
N ILE A 65 -6.97 -11.58 -26.08
CA ILE A 65 -7.50 -10.24 -25.84
C ILE A 65 -8.26 -10.28 -24.52
N CYS A 66 -7.61 -9.78 -23.47
CA CYS A 66 -8.24 -9.63 -22.18
C CYS A 66 -8.72 -8.18 -22.06
N ASP A 67 -10.04 -7.98 -22.13
CA ASP A 67 -10.63 -6.64 -21.99
C ASP A 67 -10.18 -5.97 -20.68
N HIS A 68 -9.81 -6.77 -19.68
CA HIS A 68 -9.50 -6.37 -18.31
C HIS A 68 -8.30 -7.22 -17.82
N ALA A 69 -7.33 -6.59 -17.17
CA ALA A 69 -6.14 -7.24 -16.61
C ALA A 69 -5.65 -6.51 -15.36
N LEU A 70 -4.86 -7.20 -14.53
CA LEU A 70 -4.16 -6.61 -13.39
C LEU A 70 -2.71 -6.33 -13.79
N HIS A 71 -2.30 -5.07 -13.73
CA HIS A 71 -0.93 -4.70 -14.09
C HIS A 71 0.03 -4.89 -12.91
N LEU A 72 1.11 -5.62 -13.15
CA LEU A 72 2.24 -5.78 -12.25
C LEU A 72 3.45 -5.00 -12.81
N VAL A 73 3.85 -3.95 -12.08
CA VAL A 73 4.81 -2.94 -12.55
C VAL A 73 5.84 -2.68 -11.45
N ALA A 74 7.10 -2.45 -11.80
CA ALA A 74 8.13 -2.12 -10.82
C ALA A 74 8.16 -0.63 -10.46
N LEU A 75 8.63 -0.30 -9.26
CA LEU A 75 9.08 1.06 -8.97
C LEU A 75 10.32 1.41 -9.82
N ASN A 76 10.53 2.70 -10.08
CA ASN A 76 11.60 3.24 -10.91
C ASN A 76 13.01 3.18 -10.27
N ALA A 77 13.16 2.65 -9.05
CA ALA A 77 14.45 2.46 -8.41
C ALA A 77 14.42 1.26 -7.46
N PRO A 78 15.54 0.55 -7.26
CA PRO A 78 15.63 -0.46 -6.23
C PRO A 78 15.63 0.18 -4.82
N LEU A 79 15.03 -0.50 -3.85
CA LEU A 79 14.85 0.01 -2.49
C LEU A 79 15.45 -0.94 -1.45
N LYS A 80 15.92 -0.37 -0.34
CA LYS A 80 16.22 -1.09 0.90
C LYS A 80 14.94 -1.59 1.57
N GLY A 81 15.11 -2.41 2.61
CA GLY A 81 14.02 -2.86 3.46
C GLY A 81 13.28 -1.73 4.17
N ASP A 82 13.94 -0.61 4.51
CA ASP A 82 13.28 0.55 5.11
C ASP A 82 12.56 1.39 4.06
N MET A 83 11.31 1.03 3.82
CA MET A 83 10.40 1.74 2.93
C MET A 83 9.42 2.62 3.71
N ARG A 84 9.75 2.99 4.97
CA ARG A 84 8.83 3.65 5.92
C ARG A 84 7.57 2.82 6.18
N GLY A 85 7.76 1.50 6.19
CA GLY A 85 6.71 0.50 6.30
C GLY A 85 5.87 0.34 5.03
N ILE A 86 4.88 -0.57 5.08
CA ILE A 86 4.00 -0.86 3.93
C ILE A 86 3.30 0.38 3.36
N ARG A 87 2.98 1.37 4.21
CA ARG A 87 2.33 2.62 3.77
C ARG A 87 3.25 3.46 2.89
N GLY A 88 4.55 3.50 3.18
CA GLY A 88 5.51 4.22 2.34
C GLY A 88 5.72 3.51 1.00
N ALA A 89 5.80 2.18 0.99
CA ALA A 89 5.84 1.39 -0.24
C ALA A 89 4.57 1.58 -1.10
N ASP A 90 3.38 1.48 -0.50
CA ASP A 90 2.10 1.74 -1.17
C ASP A 90 2.03 3.17 -1.73
N PHE A 91 2.53 4.16 -0.98
CA PHE A 91 2.58 5.55 -1.44
C PHE A 91 3.49 5.75 -2.65
N LEU A 92 4.65 5.09 -2.69
CA LEU A 92 5.54 5.13 -3.85
C LEU A 92 4.89 4.52 -5.10
N CYS A 93 4.20 3.39 -4.95
CA CYS A 93 3.44 2.78 -6.06
C CYS A 93 2.37 3.73 -6.58
N TYR A 94 1.59 4.34 -5.69
CA TYR A 94 0.57 5.31 -6.04
C TYR A 94 1.17 6.53 -6.77
N GLN A 95 2.21 7.13 -6.21
CA GLN A 95 2.82 8.35 -6.75
C GLN A 95 3.40 8.11 -8.15
N GLN A 96 4.15 7.03 -8.34
CA GLN A 96 4.78 6.74 -9.63
C GLN A 96 3.76 6.38 -10.70
N ALA A 97 2.75 5.58 -10.37
CA ALA A 97 1.64 5.30 -11.29
C ALA A 97 0.97 6.59 -11.79
N ARG A 98 0.68 7.53 -10.89
CA ARG A 98 0.05 8.82 -11.25
C ARG A 98 0.95 9.70 -12.09
N SER A 99 2.27 9.68 -11.85
CA SER A 99 3.23 10.47 -12.62
C SER A 99 3.28 10.09 -14.11
N VAL A 100 2.87 8.87 -14.45
CA VAL A 100 2.78 8.37 -15.84
C VAL A 100 1.33 8.26 -16.33
N GLY A 101 0.40 8.92 -15.65
CA GLY A 101 -1.01 9.04 -16.07
C GLY A 101 -1.88 7.80 -15.81
N LEU A 102 -1.38 6.78 -15.08
CA LEU A 102 -2.17 5.61 -14.75
C LEU A 102 -3.24 5.95 -13.70
N THR A 103 -4.49 5.59 -14.00
CA THR A 103 -5.65 5.94 -13.18
C THR A 103 -6.04 4.85 -12.18
N ALA A 104 -5.52 3.64 -12.34
CA ALA A 104 -5.74 2.51 -11.46
C ALA A 104 -5.15 2.74 -10.05
N THR A 105 -5.55 1.87 -9.12
CA THR A 105 -5.02 1.88 -7.74
C THR A 105 -3.94 0.82 -7.60
N TYR A 106 -2.70 1.26 -7.44
CA TYR A 106 -1.55 0.38 -7.24
C TYR A 106 -1.20 0.24 -5.76
N ARG A 107 -0.85 -0.98 -5.36
CA ARG A 107 -0.33 -1.32 -4.03
C ARG A 107 0.98 -2.08 -4.16
N ALA A 108 1.86 -1.97 -3.18
CA ALA A 108 3.11 -2.68 -3.16
C ALA A 108 2.86 -4.19 -3.08
N PHE A 109 3.56 -4.95 -3.92
CA PHE A 109 3.57 -6.42 -3.93
C PHE A 109 4.44 -6.94 -2.78
N LEU A 110 4.00 -6.67 -1.54
CA LEU A 110 4.72 -7.02 -0.33
C LEU A 110 3.74 -7.55 0.72
N SER A 111 4.11 -8.61 1.43
CA SER A 111 3.45 -8.94 2.70
C SER A 111 3.65 -7.82 3.72
N SER A 112 2.70 -7.65 4.63
CA SER A 112 2.81 -6.66 5.73
C SER A 112 2.43 -7.28 7.07
N HIS A 113 2.48 -6.48 8.14
CA HIS A 113 2.15 -6.92 9.50
C HIS A 113 0.73 -7.53 9.60
N LEU A 114 -0.25 -6.97 8.88
CA LEU A 114 -1.66 -7.35 8.96
C LEU A 114 -2.21 -7.97 7.66
N GLN A 115 -1.39 -8.12 6.62
CA GLN A 115 -1.87 -8.56 5.32
C GLN A 115 -0.90 -9.52 4.65
N ASP A 116 -1.44 -10.68 4.27
CA ASP A 116 -0.74 -11.65 3.43
C ASP A 116 -0.72 -11.17 1.99
N LEU A 117 0.38 -11.45 1.29
CA LEU A 117 0.58 -11.00 -0.07
C LEU A 117 -0.55 -11.49 -0.99
N ALA A 118 -0.92 -12.77 -0.87
CA ALA A 118 -2.00 -13.39 -1.63
C ALA A 118 -3.37 -12.68 -1.49
N THR A 119 -3.52 -11.82 -0.49
CA THR A 119 -4.79 -11.13 -0.19
C THR A 119 -4.86 -9.68 -0.65
N ILE A 120 -3.81 -9.13 -1.28
CA ILE A 120 -3.75 -7.73 -1.72
C ILE A 120 -4.83 -7.43 -2.77
N VAL A 121 -4.97 -8.32 -3.75
CA VAL A 121 -6.00 -8.22 -4.81
C VAL A 121 -7.37 -8.64 -4.26
N ARG A 122 -8.42 -7.95 -4.69
CA ARG A 122 -9.81 -8.26 -4.30
C ARG A 122 -10.20 -9.68 -4.70
N LYS A 123 -10.96 -10.35 -3.83
CA LYS A 123 -11.37 -11.75 -4.01
C LYS A 123 -12.04 -12.02 -5.37
N ALA A 124 -12.88 -11.09 -5.86
CA ALA A 124 -13.60 -11.21 -7.12
C ALA A 124 -12.68 -11.25 -8.36
N ASP A 125 -11.54 -10.58 -8.28
CA ASP A 125 -10.62 -10.38 -9.41
C ASP A 125 -9.59 -11.52 -9.51
N ARG A 126 -9.40 -12.30 -8.44
CA ARG A 126 -8.23 -13.20 -8.32
C ARG A 126 -8.18 -14.36 -9.31
N ASN A 127 -9.33 -14.83 -9.78
CA ASN A 127 -9.44 -16.02 -10.64
C ASN A 127 -9.82 -15.67 -12.07
N ASN A 128 -10.21 -14.42 -12.34
CA ASN A 128 -10.86 -14.05 -13.59
C ASN A 128 -10.04 -13.06 -14.41
N LEU A 129 -9.03 -12.41 -13.81
CA LEU A 129 -8.17 -11.45 -14.48
C LEU A 129 -6.74 -11.98 -14.58
N PRO A 130 -6.11 -11.88 -15.76
CA PRO A 130 -4.69 -12.17 -15.90
C PRO A 130 -3.85 -11.10 -15.20
N VAL A 131 -2.61 -11.46 -14.88
CA VAL A 131 -1.61 -10.51 -14.41
C VAL A 131 -0.64 -10.23 -15.56
N VAL A 132 -0.59 -8.97 -15.98
CA VAL A 132 0.17 -8.51 -17.14
C VAL A 132 1.26 -7.52 -16.71
N ASN A 133 2.27 -7.32 -17.55
CA ASN A 133 3.24 -6.24 -17.34
C ASN A 133 2.68 -4.87 -17.78
N LEU A 134 3.49 -3.82 -17.71
CA LEU A 134 3.08 -2.45 -18.11
C LEU A 134 2.60 -2.33 -19.57
N ARG A 135 3.01 -3.25 -20.47
CA ARG A 135 2.64 -3.25 -21.89
C ARG A 135 1.49 -4.20 -22.22
N GLY A 136 0.88 -4.82 -21.22
CA GLY A 136 -0.22 -5.78 -21.42
C GLY A 136 0.23 -7.20 -21.75
N GLU A 137 1.53 -7.51 -21.72
CA GLU A 137 2.03 -8.86 -21.97
C GLU A 137 1.79 -9.73 -20.72
N ILE A 138 1.24 -10.93 -20.91
CA ILE A 138 0.85 -11.82 -19.81
C ILE A 138 2.09 -12.33 -19.05
N LEU A 139 2.10 -12.12 -17.73
CA LEU A 139 3.06 -12.70 -16.79
C LEU A 139 2.47 -13.95 -16.11
N PHE A 140 1.20 -13.88 -15.70
CA PHE A 140 0.48 -14.98 -15.05
C PHE A 140 -0.95 -15.06 -15.55
N SER A 141 -1.48 -16.28 -15.67
CA SER A 141 -2.86 -16.51 -16.13
C SER A 141 -3.90 -15.93 -15.18
N THR A 142 -3.64 -15.98 -13.86
CA THR A 142 -4.48 -15.37 -12.83
C THR A 142 -3.65 -14.94 -11.62
N TRP A 143 -4.20 -14.10 -10.75
CA TRP A 143 -3.58 -13.79 -9.46
C TRP A 143 -3.38 -15.03 -8.59
N THR A 144 -4.36 -15.94 -8.53
CA THR A 144 -4.24 -17.17 -7.73
C THR A 144 -3.13 -18.10 -8.22
N SER A 145 -2.84 -18.11 -9.53
CA SER A 145 -1.77 -18.94 -10.09
C SER A 145 -0.38 -18.60 -9.53
N ILE A 146 -0.15 -17.34 -9.13
CA ILE A 146 1.11 -16.89 -8.51
C ILE A 146 1.40 -17.65 -7.21
N PHE A 147 0.36 -17.97 -6.44
CA PHE A 147 0.46 -18.56 -5.11
C PHE A 147 0.29 -20.08 -5.09
N SER A 148 0.47 -20.71 -6.27
CA SER A 148 0.56 -22.16 -6.39
C SER A 148 1.89 -22.71 -5.84
N GLU A 149 2.02 -24.03 -5.75
CA GLU A 149 3.22 -24.70 -5.24
C GLU A 149 4.51 -24.34 -6.02
N ASN A 150 4.35 -23.86 -7.24
CA ASN A 150 5.45 -23.46 -8.12
C ASN A 150 6.08 -22.11 -7.78
N ALA A 151 5.63 -21.43 -6.70
CA ALA A 151 6.21 -20.18 -6.20
C ALA A 151 6.20 -19.04 -7.25
N GLY A 152 5.07 -18.88 -7.94
CA GLY A 152 4.89 -17.86 -8.97
C GLY A 152 5.81 -18.09 -10.16
N MET A 153 5.77 -19.30 -10.74
CA MET A 153 6.53 -19.60 -11.94
C MET A 153 6.02 -18.76 -13.11
N PHE A 154 6.92 -18.07 -13.81
CA PHE A 154 6.62 -17.24 -14.97
C PHE A 154 7.70 -17.42 -16.04
N ASN A 155 7.42 -16.97 -17.27
CA ASN A 155 8.42 -16.95 -18.33
C ASN A 155 9.43 -15.81 -18.08
N PRO A 156 10.71 -16.09 -17.75
CA PRO A 156 11.70 -15.04 -17.48
C PRO A 156 12.06 -14.21 -18.71
N LEU A 157 11.65 -14.62 -19.91
CA LEU A 157 11.81 -13.84 -21.14
C LEU A 157 10.76 -12.73 -21.27
N THR A 158 9.61 -12.84 -20.58
CA THR A 158 8.60 -11.78 -20.57
C THR A 158 9.09 -10.62 -19.68
N PRO A 159 9.27 -9.41 -20.23
CA PRO A 159 9.82 -8.30 -19.46
C PRO A 159 8.92 -7.88 -18.28
N ILE A 160 9.56 -7.44 -17.20
CA ILE A 160 8.89 -6.68 -16.14
C ILE A 160 9.38 -5.24 -16.26
N TYR A 161 8.45 -4.32 -16.48
CA TYR A 161 8.75 -2.91 -16.67
C TYR A 161 8.56 -2.13 -15.37
N SER A 162 9.38 -1.12 -15.14
CA SER A 162 9.10 -0.04 -14.18
C SER A 162 8.09 0.95 -14.75
N PHE A 163 7.51 1.80 -13.90
CA PHE A 163 6.53 2.81 -14.34
C PHE A 163 7.06 3.75 -15.43
N ASP A 164 8.35 4.06 -15.43
CA ASP A 164 9.02 4.85 -16.47
C ASP A 164 9.41 4.04 -17.74
N GLY A 165 8.94 2.79 -17.86
CA GLY A 165 9.03 1.99 -19.08
C GLY A 165 10.33 1.20 -19.26
N ARG A 166 11.20 1.16 -18.25
CA ARG A 166 12.48 0.44 -18.30
C ARG A 166 12.32 -1.03 -17.91
N ASN A 167 12.99 -1.95 -18.62
CA ASN A 167 12.94 -3.38 -18.32
C ASN A 167 13.91 -3.73 -17.17
N ILE A 168 13.39 -4.06 -15.99
CA ILE A 168 14.22 -4.31 -14.81
C ILE A 168 15.19 -5.48 -14.99
N MET A 169 14.90 -6.41 -15.91
CA MET A 169 15.75 -7.57 -16.20
C MET A 169 17.03 -7.21 -16.95
N THR A 170 17.01 -6.14 -17.76
CA THR A 170 18.16 -5.75 -18.59
C THR A 170 18.85 -4.49 -18.07
N GLU A 171 18.13 -3.67 -17.31
CA GLU A 171 18.60 -2.34 -16.90
C GLU A 171 19.65 -2.39 -15.78
N PRO A 172 20.75 -1.62 -15.91
CA PRO A 172 21.87 -1.67 -14.94
C PRO A 172 21.48 -1.12 -13.57
N ALA A 173 20.43 -0.31 -13.48
CA ALA A 173 19.91 0.22 -12.22
C ALA A 173 19.47 -0.89 -11.23
N TRP A 174 19.17 -2.10 -11.72
CA TRP A 174 18.90 -3.29 -10.90
C TRP A 174 19.98 -4.35 -11.15
N PRO A 175 21.11 -4.36 -10.44
CA PRO A 175 22.20 -5.29 -10.74
C PRO A 175 21.85 -6.75 -10.41
N GLU A 176 21.26 -7.01 -9.24
CA GLU A 176 21.06 -8.39 -8.74
C GLU A 176 19.73 -9.04 -9.17
N LYS A 177 18.88 -8.33 -9.93
CA LYS A 177 17.56 -8.80 -10.46
C LYS A 177 16.69 -9.56 -9.43
N LEU A 178 16.78 -9.12 -8.19
CA LEU A 178 15.99 -9.61 -7.06
C LEU A 178 14.79 -8.68 -6.83
N VAL A 179 13.69 -9.26 -6.35
CA VAL A 179 12.48 -8.55 -5.95
C VAL A 179 12.15 -8.85 -4.50
N TRP A 180 11.85 -7.83 -3.69
CA TRP A 180 11.30 -7.99 -2.34
C TRP A 180 9.85 -8.49 -2.39
N HIS A 181 9.48 -9.41 -1.50
CA HIS A 181 8.08 -9.84 -1.33
C HIS A 181 7.69 -10.14 0.13
N GLY A 182 8.61 -10.65 0.96
CA GLY A 182 8.36 -10.88 2.40
C GLY A 182 7.37 -12.01 2.73
N SER A 183 7.22 -12.97 1.82
CA SER A 183 6.16 -14.01 1.87
C SER A 183 6.69 -15.41 1.60
N SER A 184 5.94 -16.42 2.03
CA SER A 184 6.14 -17.81 1.62
C SER A 184 5.80 -18.00 0.13
N LYS A 185 6.07 -19.20 -0.40
CA LYS A 185 5.72 -19.58 -1.78
C LYS A 185 4.22 -19.46 -2.10
N VAL A 186 3.37 -19.55 -1.08
CA VAL A 186 1.89 -19.43 -1.19
C VAL A 186 1.38 -18.05 -0.78
N GLY A 187 2.27 -17.08 -0.59
CA GLY A 187 1.90 -15.69 -0.33
C GLY A 187 1.50 -15.37 1.11
N THR A 188 1.74 -16.28 2.07
CA THR A 188 1.58 -16.01 3.50
C THR A 188 2.74 -15.14 3.99
N ARG A 189 2.47 -14.13 4.83
CA ARG A 189 3.52 -13.27 5.38
C ARG A 189 4.54 -14.06 6.21
N LEU A 190 5.82 -13.74 6.05
CA LEU A 190 6.90 -14.28 6.87
C LEU A 190 7.35 -13.19 7.85
N THR A 191 6.85 -13.23 9.08
CA THR A 191 7.12 -12.17 10.07
C THR A 191 8.59 -12.07 10.48
N ALA A 192 9.37 -13.15 10.29
CA ALA A 192 10.81 -13.15 10.47
C ALA A 192 11.59 -12.60 9.28
N ASN A 193 10.97 -12.53 8.08
CA ASN A 193 11.65 -12.22 6.81
C ASN A 193 10.90 -11.17 5.99
N TYR A 194 10.58 -10.04 6.62
CA TYR A 194 9.94 -8.89 5.95
C TYR A 194 10.46 -7.54 6.45
N CYS A 195 11.75 -7.48 6.85
CA CYS A 195 12.42 -6.27 7.32
C CYS A 195 11.63 -5.50 8.38
N GLU A 196 11.15 -6.20 9.42
CA GLU A 196 10.32 -5.64 10.50
C GLU A 196 9.10 -4.86 9.97
N ALA A 197 8.41 -5.49 9.02
CA ALA A 197 7.33 -4.88 8.24
C ALA A 197 7.80 -3.65 7.45
N TRP A 198 8.96 -3.78 6.80
CA TRP A 198 9.60 -2.81 5.91
C TRP A 198 9.99 -1.49 6.56
N ARG A 199 10.44 -1.54 7.82
CA ARG A 199 10.81 -0.36 8.62
C ARG A 199 12.29 -0.31 8.98
N THR A 200 13.08 -1.28 8.53
CA THR A 200 14.52 -1.31 8.80
C THR A 200 15.30 -1.68 7.55
N GLY A 201 16.45 -1.04 7.41
CA GLY A 201 17.47 -1.34 6.40
C GLY A 201 18.76 -1.85 7.04
N ASP A 202 18.66 -2.41 8.25
CA ASP A 202 19.81 -2.96 8.99
C ASP A 202 20.39 -4.19 8.27
N VAL A 203 21.70 -4.35 8.36
CA VAL A 203 22.43 -5.47 7.77
C VAL A 203 22.08 -6.81 8.42
N ALA A 204 21.79 -6.82 9.73
CA ALA A 204 21.51 -8.02 10.52
C ALA A 204 20.07 -8.54 10.34
N VAL A 205 19.16 -7.71 9.84
CA VAL A 205 17.76 -8.08 9.62
C VAL A 205 17.59 -8.58 8.19
N THR A 206 16.75 -9.59 8.02
CA THR A 206 16.48 -10.20 6.71
C THR A 206 15.06 -9.92 6.21
N GLY A 207 14.96 -9.86 4.89
CA GLY A 207 13.72 -9.85 4.13
C GLY A 207 13.70 -11.03 3.16
N GLN A 208 12.49 -11.45 2.76
CA GLN A 208 12.32 -12.46 1.73
C GLN A 208 12.31 -11.80 0.34
N ALA A 209 13.22 -12.24 -0.53
CA ALA A 209 13.32 -11.81 -1.91
C ALA A 209 13.32 -13.00 -2.89
N ALA A 210 13.02 -12.72 -4.17
CA ALA A 210 12.97 -13.70 -5.26
C ALA A 210 13.89 -13.31 -6.41
N LEU A 211 14.75 -14.24 -6.86
CA LEU A 211 15.67 -14.05 -7.97
C LEU A 211 14.94 -14.27 -9.30
N LEU A 212 14.69 -13.18 -10.05
CA LEU A 212 13.82 -13.23 -11.22
C LEU A 212 14.35 -14.12 -12.35
N GLN A 213 15.68 -14.27 -12.49
CA GLN A 213 16.28 -15.15 -13.51
C GLN A 213 15.89 -16.63 -13.32
N THR A 214 15.45 -17.03 -12.13
CA THR A 214 14.97 -18.39 -11.87
C THR A 214 13.56 -18.65 -12.43
N GLY A 215 12.91 -17.62 -12.98
CA GLY A 215 11.53 -17.70 -13.45
C GLY A 215 10.53 -17.90 -12.31
N ARG A 216 10.85 -17.50 -11.08
CA ARG A 216 9.97 -17.62 -9.90
C ARG A 216 9.84 -16.30 -9.17
N LEU A 217 8.62 -15.78 -9.09
CA LEU A 217 8.33 -14.49 -8.44
C LEU A 217 8.28 -14.58 -6.90
N LEU A 218 8.05 -15.77 -6.36
CA LEU A 218 8.06 -16.05 -4.91
C LEU A 218 9.17 -17.04 -4.52
N GLY A 219 10.25 -17.06 -5.29
CA GLY A 219 11.46 -17.81 -4.94
C GLY A 219 11.96 -17.41 -3.55
N GLN A 220 12.44 -18.37 -2.75
CA GLN A 220 12.72 -18.11 -1.34
C GLN A 220 14.20 -17.78 -1.11
N HIS A 221 14.59 -16.50 -1.23
CA HIS A 221 15.96 -16.03 -0.99
C HIS A 221 15.97 -14.99 0.14
N PRO A 222 16.28 -15.39 1.38
CA PRO A 222 16.51 -14.44 2.46
C PRO A 222 17.69 -13.53 2.11
N ARG A 223 17.49 -12.22 2.25
CA ARG A 223 18.51 -11.22 1.97
C ARG A 223 18.53 -10.16 3.04
N SER A 224 19.70 -9.57 3.24
CA SER A 224 19.88 -8.47 4.18
C SER A 224 19.03 -7.26 3.77
N CYS A 225 18.34 -6.63 4.73
CA CYS A 225 17.49 -5.47 4.49
C CYS A 225 18.27 -4.21 4.10
N SER A 226 19.60 -4.21 4.26
CA SER A 226 20.47 -3.15 3.75
C SER A 226 20.62 -3.14 2.22
N ASN A 227 20.27 -4.24 1.56
CA ASN A 227 20.43 -4.41 0.12
C ASN A 227 19.30 -3.73 -0.65
N HIS A 228 19.57 -3.32 -1.90
CA HIS A 228 18.60 -2.63 -2.74
C HIS A 228 18.05 -3.57 -3.80
N TYR A 229 16.75 -3.86 -3.75
CA TYR A 229 16.08 -4.75 -4.70
C TYR A 229 14.86 -4.09 -5.31
N ALA A 230 14.39 -4.66 -6.42
CA ALA A 230 13.16 -4.21 -7.03
C ALA A 230 11.98 -4.40 -6.09
N VAL A 231 11.04 -3.47 -6.15
CA VAL A 231 9.75 -3.55 -5.48
C VAL A 231 8.69 -3.45 -6.56
N LEU A 232 7.78 -4.42 -6.59
CA LEU A 232 6.70 -4.45 -7.55
C LEU A 232 5.45 -3.82 -6.96
N CYS A 233 4.57 -3.37 -7.84
CA CYS A 233 3.31 -2.73 -7.58
C CYS A 233 2.24 -3.45 -8.39
N ILE A 234 1.15 -3.84 -7.74
CA ILE A 234 0.03 -4.55 -8.33
C ILE A 234 -1.21 -3.67 -8.29
N GLU A 235 -1.93 -3.63 -9.39
CA GLU A 235 -3.30 -3.11 -9.43
C GLU A 235 -4.19 -3.94 -8.50
N ASN A 236 -4.76 -3.33 -7.45
CA ASN A 236 -5.50 -4.09 -6.44
C ASN A 236 -7.01 -4.22 -6.73
N THR A 237 -7.49 -3.47 -7.73
CA THR A 237 -8.89 -3.43 -8.18
C THR A 237 -8.94 -3.04 -9.65
N TYR A 238 -9.71 -3.74 -10.45
CA TYR A 238 -10.05 -3.26 -11.79
C TYR A 238 -11.23 -2.27 -11.71
N VAL A 239 -11.02 -0.96 -11.83
CA VAL A 239 -12.16 -0.04 -11.96
C VAL A 239 -12.48 0.10 -13.44
N GLY A 240 -13.48 -0.63 -13.93
CA GLY A 240 -13.99 -0.44 -15.29
C GLY A 240 -14.31 1.03 -15.50
N ASN A 241 -13.82 1.60 -16.60
CA ASN A 241 -14.21 2.94 -17.03
C ASN A 241 -15.73 2.92 -17.24
N ILE A 242 -16.48 3.34 -16.22
CA ILE A 242 -17.90 3.63 -16.37
C ILE A 242 -17.94 4.83 -17.32
N PRO A 243 -18.54 4.72 -18.52
CA PRO A 243 -18.80 5.91 -19.31
C PRO A 243 -19.68 6.79 -18.43
N GLN A 244 -19.19 7.99 -18.09
CA GLN A 244 -20.02 8.99 -17.44
C GLN A 244 -21.27 9.14 -18.30
N ARG A 245 -22.41 8.66 -17.79
CA ARG A 245 -23.71 9.03 -18.37
C ARG A 245 -23.78 10.54 -18.26
N ARG A 246 -23.51 11.22 -19.38
CA ARG A 246 -23.91 12.61 -19.58
C ARG A 246 -25.40 12.65 -19.30
N THR A 247 -25.74 13.30 -18.19
CA THR A 247 -27.09 13.75 -17.90
C THR A 247 -27.40 14.96 -18.76
#